data_AF-A0AA42EBW2-F1
#
_entry.id   AF-A0AA42EBW2-F1
#
_cell.length_a   1.000
_cell.length_b   1.000
_cell.length_c   1.000
_cell.angle_alpha   90.00
_cell.angle_beta   90.00
_cell.angle_gamma   90.00
#
_symmetry.space_group_name_H-M   'P 1'
#
loop_
_entity.id
_entity.type
_entity.pdbx_description
1 polymer ?
#
loop_
_entity_poly.entity_id
_entity_poly.type
_entity_poly.pdbx_seq_one_letter_code
_entity_poly.pdbx_strand_id
1 'polypeptide(L)'
;MGESAQNYIELTADIVSAYVSNNSISAGDIPSLINQIHSALLRVSGGQSDAPVEPLKPAVSVKKSITPEYIVCLEDGKKFKSLKRHLRTQYNMTPEQYRDKWGLPPDYPMVAPNYAAARSQLAKQMGLGQQRRRRAK
;
A
#
# COMPACT_ATOMS: atom_id res chain seq x y z
N MET A 1 20.85 16.61 -23.50
CA MET A 1 19.68 16.20 -22.67
C MET A 1 18.49 17.19 -22.78
N GLY A 2 18.33 17.93 -23.88
CA GLY A 2 17.38 19.07 -23.96
C GLY A 2 16.19 18.90 -24.92
N GLU A 3 16.03 17.74 -25.54
CA GLU A 3 15.05 17.55 -26.64
C GLU A 3 13.63 17.20 -26.15
N SER A 4 13.48 16.62 -24.96
CA SER A 4 12.17 16.23 -24.43
C SER A 4 11.35 17.44 -23.94
N ALA A 5 11.98 18.43 -23.31
CA ALA A 5 11.28 19.60 -22.77
C ALA A 5 10.68 20.51 -23.86
N GLN A 6 11.35 20.67 -25.00
CA GLN A 6 10.84 21.45 -26.12
C GLN A 6 9.61 20.78 -26.77
N ASN A 7 9.63 19.45 -26.90
CA ASN A 7 8.50 18.68 -27.44
C ASN A 7 7.21 18.84 -26.61
N TYR A 8 7.28 18.93 -25.27
CA TYR A 8 6.06 19.06 -24.46
C TYR A 8 5.41 20.44 -24.60
N ILE A 9 6.21 21.48 -24.82
CA ILE A 9 5.69 22.84 -25.04
C ILE A 9 4.96 22.90 -26.38
N GLU A 10 5.56 22.35 -27.44
CA GLU A 10 4.92 22.27 -28.76
C GLU A 10 3.64 21.44 -28.74
N LEU A 11 3.67 20.26 -28.10
CA LEU A 11 2.48 19.41 -27.92
C LEU A 11 1.37 20.10 -27.10
N THR A 12 1.74 20.83 -26.04
CA THR A 12 0.77 21.59 -25.24
C THR A 12 0.11 22.68 -26.08
N ALA A 13 0.90 23.42 -26.87
CA ALA A 13 0.40 24.49 -27.72
C ALA A 13 -0.58 23.95 -28.78
N ASP A 14 -0.24 22.83 -29.43
CA ASP A 14 -1.09 22.16 -30.41
C ASP A 14 -2.44 21.74 -29.79
N ILE A 15 -2.41 21.06 -28.64
CA ILE A 15 -3.63 20.61 -27.93
C ILE A 15 -4.50 21.80 -27.51
N VAL A 16 -3.90 22.86 -26.95
CA VAL A 16 -4.64 24.05 -26.51
C VAL A 16 -5.26 24.76 -27.72
N SER A 17 -4.53 24.89 -28.83
CA SER A 17 -5.04 25.51 -30.05
C SER A 17 -6.25 24.76 -30.61
N ALA A 18 -6.20 23.44 -30.67
CA ALA A 18 -7.29 22.59 -31.14
C ALA A 18 -8.51 22.65 -30.19
N TYR A 19 -8.25 22.72 -28.89
CA TYR A 19 -9.32 22.81 -27.89
C TYR A 19 -10.03 24.16 -27.95
N VAL A 20 -9.30 25.27 -28.02
CA VAL A 20 -9.86 26.63 -28.14
C VAL A 20 -10.54 26.85 -29.49
N SER A 21 -10.04 26.24 -30.58
CA SER A 21 -10.68 26.38 -31.90
C SER A 21 -12.03 25.70 -31.97
N ASN A 22 -12.26 24.66 -31.15
CA ASN A 22 -13.51 23.89 -31.14
C ASN A 22 -14.40 24.17 -29.92
N ASN A 23 -13.90 24.88 -28.91
CA ASN A 23 -14.63 25.17 -27.67
C ASN A 23 -14.50 26.65 -27.30
N SER A 24 -15.62 27.28 -26.96
CA SER A 24 -15.63 28.66 -26.46
C SER A 24 -15.24 28.66 -24.98
N ILE A 25 -14.09 29.27 -24.66
CA ILE A 25 -13.53 29.37 -23.31
C ILE A 25 -13.33 30.84 -22.97
N SER A 26 -13.55 31.20 -21.70
CA SER A 26 -13.26 32.55 -21.23
C SER A 26 -11.76 32.81 -21.26
N ALA A 27 -11.35 34.03 -21.64
CA ALA A 27 -9.94 34.40 -21.69
C ALA A 27 -9.21 34.22 -20.36
N GLY A 28 -9.94 34.26 -19.23
CA GLY A 28 -9.40 34.02 -17.89
C GLY A 28 -9.02 32.56 -17.61
N ASP A 29 -9.58 31.60 -18.34
CA ASP A 29 -9.36 30.16 -18.11
C ASP A 29 -8.21 29.58 -18.94
N ILE A 30 -7.77 30.29 -19.99
CA ILE A 30 -6.68 29.86 -20.88
C ILE A 30 -5.38 29.57 -20.11
N PRO A 31 -4.91 30.43 -19.16
CA PRO A 31 -3.69 30.14 -18.40
C PRO A 31 -3.80 28.89 -17.54
N SER A 32 -5.00 28.63 -16.97
CA SER A 32 -5.25 27.43 -16.17
C SER A 32 -5.22 26.17 -17.03
N LEU A 33 -5.84 26.22 -18.22
CA LEU A 33 -5.86 25.12 -19.18
C LEU A 33 -4.45 24.73 -19.65
N ILE A 34 -3.61 25.71 -20.01
CA ILE A 34 -2.23 25.48 -20.43
C ILE A 34 -1.44 24.77 -19.32
N ASN A 35 -1.54 25.24 -18.07
CA ASN A 35 -0.85 24.63 -16.94
C ASN A 35 -1.32 23.18 -16.68
N GLN A 36 -2.62 22.92 -16.80
CA GLN A 36 -3.18 21.57 -16.59
C GLN A 36 -2.68 20.58 -17.64
N ILE A 37 -2.68 20.97 -18.92
CA ILE A 37 -2.24 20.11 -20.03
C ILE A 37 -0.74 19.86 -19.95
N HIS A 38 0.05 20.92 -19.75
CA HIS A 38 1.50 20.79 -19.62
C HIS A 38 1.88 19.89 -18.43
N SER A 39 1.22 20.06 -17.29
CA SER A 39 1.43 19.20 -16.11
C SER A 39 0.98 17.75 -16.37
N ALA A 40 -0.11 17.54 -17.10
CA ALA A 40 -0.57 16.20 -17.47
C ALA A 40 0.43 15.48 -18.39
N LEU A 41 0.98 16.17 -19.39
CA LEU A 41 2.00 15.64 -20.29
C LEU A 41 3.30 15.31 -19.54
N LEU A 42 3.74 16.17 -18.63
CA LEU A 42 4.89 15.90 -17.77
C LEU A 42 4.67 14.68 -16.87
N ARG A 43 3.47 14.51 -16.28
CA ARG A 43 3.14 13.31 -15.48
C ARG A 43 3.19 12.03 -16.30
N VAL A 44 2.59 12.05 -17.48
CA VAL A 44 2.56 10.90 -18.40
C VAL A 44 3.98 10.55 -18.86
N SER A 45 4.78 11.54 -19.22
CA SER A 45 6.18 11.31 -19.62
C SER A 45 7.08 10.87 -18.48
N GLY A 46 6.84 11.38 -17.26
CA GLY A 46 7.66 11.08 -16.09
C GLY A 46 7.37 9.70 -15.49
N GLY A 47 6.39 8.95 -16.02
CA GLY A 47 5.92 7.70 -15.41
C GLY A 47 5.35 7.88 -14.01
N GLN A 48 5.12 9.13 -13.59
CA GLN A 48 4.50 9.46 -12.32
C GLN A 48 3.00 9.42 -12.52
N SER A 49 2.48 8.19 -12.48
CA SER A 49 1.12 7.95 -12.05
C SER A 49 1.00 8.50 -10.64
N ASP A 50 0.56 9.75 -10.53
CA ASP A 50 0.00 10.32 -9.30
C ASP A 50 -1.34 9.61 -9.07
N ALA A 51 -1.27 8.32 -8.70
CA ALA A 51 -2.18 7.86 -7.70
C ALA A 51 -1.75 8.66 -6.47
N PRO A 52 -2.58 9.58 -5.95
CA PRO A 52 -2.33 10.06 -4.61
C PRO A 52 -2.34 8.79 -3.77
N VAL A 53 -1.17 8.38 -3.32
CA VAL A 53 -1.05 7.45 -2.21
C VAL A 53 -1.59 8.28 -1.06
N GLU A 54 -2.91 8.28 -0.92
CA GLU A 54 -3.57 8.76 0.28
C GLU A 54 -2.75 8.14 1.41
N PRO A 55 -2.09 8.97 2.25
CA PRO A 55 -1.28 8.43 3.32
C PRO A 55 -2.23 7.53 4.09
N LEU A 56 -1.97 6.21 4.04
CA LEU A 56 -2.78 5.20 4.68
C LEU A 56 -2.82 5.57 6.15
N LYS A 57 -3.83 6.36 6.54
CA LYS A 57 -4.11 6.69 7.91
C LYS A 57 -4.34 5.34 8.55
N PRO A 58 -3.50 4.92 9.50
CA PRO A 58 -3.65 3.60 10.10
C PRO A 58 -5.08 3.49 10.60
N ALA A 59 -5.85 2.53 10.05
CA ALA A 59 -7.29 2.39 10.31
C ALA A 59 -7.60 2.27 11.82
N VAL A 60 -6.58 1.89 12.59
CA VAL A 60 -6.56 1.90 14.06
C VAL A 60 -5.12 2.08 14.53
N SER A 61 -4.94 2.77 15.65
CA SER A 61 -3.65 2.81 16.34
C SER A 61 -3.17 1.38 16.62
N VAL A 62 -1.88 1.10 16.43
CA VAL A 62 -1.26 -0.23 16.63
C VAL A 62 -1.67 -0.91 17.95
N LYS A 63 -1.88 -0.12 19.01
CA LYS A 63 -2.35 -0.59 20.33
C LYS A 63 -3.82 -1.09 20.35
N LYS A 64 -4.68 -0.58 19.47
CA LYS A 64 -6.10 -0.97 19.33
C LYS A 64 -6.31 -2.07 18.27
N SER A 65 -5.30 -2.35 17.45
CA SER A 65 -5.39 -3.40 16.42
C SER A 65 -5.32 -4.82 16.99
N ILE A 66 -4.88 -4.97 18.25
CA ILE A 66 -4.81 -6.24 18.94
C ILE A 66 -5.95 -6.31 19.95
N THR A 67 -6.89 -7.22 19.73
CA THR A 67 -7.88 -7.60 20.75
C THR A 67 -7.72 -9.08 21.08
N PRO A 68 -8.13 -9.53 22.29
CA PRO A 68 -8.01 -10.93 22.69
C PRO A 68 -8.76 -11.89 21.74
N GLU A 69 -9.84 -11.43 21.12
CA GLU A 69 -10.70 -12.23 20.23
C GLU A 69 -10.35 -12.10 18.74
N TYR A 70 -9.87 -10.94 18.31
CA TYR A 70 -9.57 -10.65 16.91
C TYR A 70 -8.39 -9.66 16.74
N ILE A 71 -7.71 -9.75 15.62
CA ILE A 71 -6.69 -8.81 15.18
C ILE A 71 -7.20 -8.02 13.98
N VAL A 72 -7.00 -6.71 13.99
CA VAL A 72 -7.41 -5.81 12.91
C VAL A 72 -6.26 -5.64 11.92
N CYS A 73 -6.54 -5.75 10.63
CA CYS A 73 -5.57 -5.44 9.58
C CYS A 73 -5.40 -3.92 9.49
N LEU A 74 -4.17 -3.41 9.67
CA LEU A 74 -3.87 -1.98 9.46
C LEU A 74 -4.02 -1.55 8.00
N GLU A 75 -4.03 -2.51 7.07
CA GLU A 75 -4.07 -2.25 5.63
C GLU A 75 -5.49 -2.14 5.08
N ASP A 76 -6.46 -2.78 5.73
CA ASP A 76 -7.84 -2.92 5.23
C ASP A 76 -8.90 -2.60 6.31
N GLY A 77 -8.48 -2.44 7.57
CA GLY A 77 -9.38 -2.13 8.70
C GLY A 77 -10.31 -3.28 9.13
N LYS A 78 -10.26 -4.43 8.44
CA LYS A 78 -11.10 -5.59 8.76
C LYS A 78 -10.54 -6.43 9.92
N LYS A 79 -11.46 -7.03 10.67
CA LYS A 79 -11.20 -7.86 11.85
C LYS A 79 -11.03 -9.31 11.43
N PHE A 80 -9.91 -9.92 11.78
CA PHE A 80 -9.59 -11.31 11.48
C PHE A 80 -9.13 -12.05 12.73
N LYS A 81 -9.37 -13.37 12.80
CA LYS A 81 -8.74 -14.22 13.83
C LYS A 81 -7.27 -14.51 13.51
N SER A 82 -6.93 -14.53 12.22
CA SER A 82 -5.57 -14.76 11.70
C SER A 82 -5.18 -13.78 10.60
N LEU A 83 -4.36 -12.79 10.95
CA LEU A 83 -3.84 -11.81 10.00
C LEU A 83 -2.87 -12.47 9.00
N LYS A 84 -2.09 -13.46 9.45
CA LYS A 84 -1.13 -14.20 8.61
C LYS A 84 -1.74 -14.81 7.33
N ARG A 85 -2.98 -15.30 7.38
CA ARG A 85 -3.67 -15.85 6.21
C ARG A 85 -4.04 -14.75 5.23
N HIS A 86 -4.62 -13.66 5.74
CA HIS A 86 -5.03 -12.51 4.94
C HIS A 86 -3.83 -11.85 4.24
N LEU A 87 -2.71 -11.66 4.96
CA LEU A 87 -1.47 -11.10 4.40
C LEU A 87 -0.93 -11.94 3.22
N ARG A 88 -0.93 -13.27 3.34
CA ARG A 88 -0.49 -14.16 2.25
C ARG A 88 -1.44 -14.20 1.06
N THR A 89 -2.75 -14.17 1.30
CA THR A 89 -3.74 -14.34 0.22
C THR A 89 -4.02 -13.04 -0.52
N GLN A 90 -4.14 -11.92 0.19
CA GLN A 90 -4.49 -10.63 -0.43
C GLN A 90 -3.27 -9.86 -0.91
N TYR A 91 -2.19 -9.92 -0.14
CA TYR A 91 -1.03 -9.06 -0.37
C TYR A 91 0.25 -9.83 -0.66
N ASN A 92 0.17 -11.16 -0.69
CA ASN A 92 1.30 -12.07 -0.93
C ASN A 92 2.54 -11.77 -0.06
N MET A 93 2.33 -11.16 1.12
CA MET A 93 3.39 -10.64 1.97
C MET A 93 3.64 -11.50 3.21
N THR A 94 4.88 -11.45 3.71
CA THR A 94 5.25 -12.13 4.95
C THR A 94 4.89 -11.27 6.16
N PRO A 95 4.64 -11.87 7.34
CA PRO A 95 4.40 -11.12 8.56
C PRO A 95 5.58 -10.20 8.94
N GLU A 96 6.80 -10.52 8.54
CA GLU A 96 7.97 -9.66 8.77
C GLU A 96 7.95 -8.43 7.88
N GLN A 97 7.68 -8.60 6.59
CA GLN A 97 7.53 -7.50 5.64
C GLN A 97 6.38 -6.57 6.02
N TYR A 98 5.29 -7.13 6.57
CA TYR A 98 4.20 -6.34 7.14
C TYR A 98 4.65 -5.51 8.36
N ARG A 99 5.51 -6.05 9.23
CA ARG A 99 6.05 -5.29 10.37
C ARG A 99 6.94 -4.15 9.92
N ASP A 100 7.82 -4.43 8.96
CA ASP A 100 8.75 -3.45 8.40
C ASP A 100 7.98 -2.30 7.74
N LYS A 101 6.97 -2.64 6.91
CA LYS A 101 6.10 -1.69 6.22
C LYS A 101 5.36 -0.74 7.18
N TRP A 102 4.94 -1.25 8.34
CA TRP A 102 4.15 -0.49 9.32
C TRP A 102 4.96 -0.03 10.55
N GLY A 103 6.28 -0.23 10.58
CA GLY A 103 7.14 0.10 11.72
C GLY A 103 6.72 -0.59 13.04
N LEU A 104 6.17 -1.80 12.94
CA LEU A 104 5.62 -2.52 14.09
C LEU A 104 6.74 -3.13 14.96
N PRO A 105 6.58 -3.18 16.29
CA PRO A 105 7.54 -3.85 17.15
C PRO A 105 7.64 -5.35 16.82
N PRO A 106 8.80 -5.99 17.05
CA PRO A 106 9.01 -7.41 16.79
C PRO A 106 8.08 -8.31 17.62
N ASP A 107 7.63 -7.82 18.78
CA ASP A 107 6.70 -8.49 19.69
C ASP A 107 5.23 -8.45 19.21
N TYR A 108 4.94 -7.83 18.06
CA TYR A 108 3.57 -7.68 17.57
C TYR A 108 2.95 -9.04 17.17
N PRO A 109 1.85 -9.47 17.83
CA PRO A 109 1.17 -10.71 17.51
C PRO A 109 0.44 -10.57 16.16
N MET A 110 0.61 -11.56 15.27
CA MET A 110 -0.02 -11.60 13.92
C MET A 110 -1.30 -12.43 13.86
N VAL A 111 -1.80 -12.80 15.02
CA VAL A 111 -2.95 -13.66 15.27
C VAL A 111 -3.52 -13.21 16.61
N ALA A 112 -4.83 -13.34 16.80
CA ALA A 112 -5.43 -12.99 18.08
C ALA A 112 -4.74 -13.79 19.22
N PRO A 113 -4.38 -13.17 20.36
CA PRO A 113 -3.63 -13.82 21.44
C PRO A 113 -4.29 -15.11 21.93
N ASN A 114 -5.63 -15.13 22.06
CA ASN A 114 -6.36 -16.32 22.50
C ASN A 114 -6.28 -17.47 21.47
N TYR A 115 -6.34 -17.13 20.17
CA TYR A 115 -6.19 -18.09 19.08
C TYR A 115 -4.75 -18.62 18.96
N ALA A 116 -3.76 -17.74 19.16
CA ALA A 116 -2.35 -18.09 19.20
C ALA A 116 -2.00 -18.98 20.39
N ALA A 117 -2.57 -18.70 21.57
CA ALA A 117 -2.41 -19.50 22.79
C ALA A 117 -2.99 -20.90 22.61
N ALA A 118 -4.22 -21.02 22.11
CA ALA A 118 -4.86 -22.31 21.83
C ALA A 118 -4.06 -23.15 20.81
N ARG A 119 -3.56 -22.52 19.73
CA ARG A 119 -2.76 -23.21 18.71
C ARG A 119 -1.35 -23.55 19.20
N SER A 120 -0.74 -22.73 20.04
CA SER A 120 0.57 -23.01 20.66
C SER A 120 0.48 -24.16 21.65
N GLN A 121 -0.58 -24.22 22.48
CA GLN A 121 -0.86 -25.34 23.36
C GLN A 121 -1.07 -26.64 22.57
N LEU A 122 -1.86 -26.59 21.50
CA LEU A 122 -2.05 -27.74 20.60
C LEU A 122 -0.74 -28.16 19.94
N ALA A 123 0.11 -27.24 19.47
CA ALA A 123 1.40 -27.57 18.87
C ALA A 123 2.40 -28.16 19.87
N LYS A 124 2.39 -27.71 21.13
CA LYS A 124 3.17 -28.30 22.23
C LYS A 124 2.66 -29.71 22.56
N GLN A 125 1.35 -29.92 22.57
CA GLN A 125 0.72 -31.23 22.75
C GLN A 125 0.97 -32.18 21.56
N MET A 126 1.06 -31.65 20.34
CA MET A 126 1.24 -32.40 19.08
C MET A 126 2.72 -32.66 18.69
N GLY A 127 3.71 -32.35 19.55
CA GLY A 127 5.04 -32.96 19.42
C GLY A 127 6.14 -32.18 18.69
N LEU A 128 6.36 -30.90 19.01
CA LEU A 128 7.59 -30.18 18.64
C LEU A 128 8.69 -30.30 19.72
N GLY A 129 8.94 -31.51 20.21
CA GLY A 129 9.94 -31.79 21.26
C GLY A 129 10.84 -33.01 21.05
N GLN A 130 10.62 -33.84 20.03
CA GLN A 130 11.35 -35.13 19.89
C GLN A 130 12.39 -35.19 18.76
N GLN A 131 12.44 -34.21 17.85
CA GLN A 131 13.31 -34.33 16.67
C GLN A 131 14.79 -34.01 16.93
N ARG A 132 15.14 -33.38 18.07
CA ARG A 132 16.53 -33.04 18.41
C ARG A 132 17.31 -34.17 19.12
N ARG A 133 16.65 -35.28 19.50
CA ARG A 133 17.30 -36.40 20.24
C ARG A 133 17.73 -37.58 19.36
N ARG A 134 17.51 -37.54 18.05
CA ARG A 134 17.78 -38.68 17.12
C ARG A 134 19.03 -38.54 16.25
N ARG A 135 19.85 -37.50 16.43
CA ARG A 135 21.19 -37.38 15.79
C ARG A 135 22.28 -37.35 16.85
N ALA A 136 22.52 -38.50 17.48
CA ALA A 136 23.72 -38.80 18.24
C ALA A 136 23.80 -40.32 18.40
N LYS A 137 24.17 -41.02 17.32
CA LYS A 137 24.83 -42.32 17.38
C LYS A 137 25.63 -42.50 16.10
#